data_AF-A0A1T4XD27-F1
#
_entry.id   AF-A0A1T4XD27-F1
#
_cell.length_a   1.000
_cell.length_b   1.000
_cell.length_c   1.000
_cell.angle_alpha   90.00
_cell.angle_beta   90.00
_cell.angle_gamma   90.00
#
_symmetry.space_group_name_H-M   'P 1'
#
loop_
_entity.id
_entity.type
_entity.pdbx_description
1 polymer ?
#
loop_
_entity_poly.entity_id
_entity_poly.type
_entity_poly.pdbx_seq_one_letter_code
_entity_poly.pdbx_strand_id
1 'polypeptide(L)'
;MTNDENQTPESFEYVELDDGTMFLVDRDQYRAEVASLFGKLITLGPDQKDAAAHELGMLRVNSGSARYCQLVAMEVARLFSAYVLMDAPTFNIKASLNAFERFTFVYRTIAPPVSQEP
;
A
#
# COMPACT_ATOMS: atom_id res chain seq x y z
N MET A 1 -29.92 30.58 7.04
CA MET A 1 -28.94 29.79 7.80
C MET A 1 -29.57 28.46 8.14
N THR A 2 -28.76 27.39 8.17
CA THR A 2 -29.05 25.93 8.38
C THR A 2 -29.52 25.17 7.13
N ASN A 3 -28.87 24.10 6.65
CA ASN A 3 -27.68 23.35 7.06
C ASN A 3 -27.00 22.82 5.79
N ASP A 4 -25.70 23.08 5.61
CA ASP A 4 -24.89 22.35 4.63
C ASP A 4 -24.80 20.89 5.12
N GLU A 5 -25.58 20.02 4.50
CA GLU A 5 -25.39 18.58 4.61
C GLU A 5 -23.99 18.26 4.08
N ASN A 6 -23.12 17.97 5.05
CA ASN A 6 -21.87 17.22 5.00
C ASN A 6 -21.71 16.33 3.75
N GLN A 7 -21.44 16.93 2.59
CA GLN A 7 -21.07 16.23 1.37
C GLN A 7 -19.60 15.88 1.51
N THR A 8 -19.31 14.62 1.80
CA THR A 8 -17.98 14.07 1.56
C THR A 8 -17.64 14.37 0.10
N PRO A 9 -16.53 15.07 -0.20
CA PRO A 9 -16.15 15.31 -1.59
C PRO A 9 -15.98 13.96 -2.29
N GLU A 10 -16.42 13.82 -3.56
CA GLU A 10 -16.44 12.55 -4.31
C GLU A 10 -15.07 11.83 -4.37
N SER A 11 -14.00 12.55 -4.06
CA SER A 11 -12.63 12.07 -4.00
C SER A 11 -12.27 11.35 -2.69
N PHE A 12 -13.14 11.31 -1.69
CA PHE A 12 -12.83 10.69 -0.39
C PHE A 12 -13.67 9.44 -0.10
N GLU A 13 -13.05 8.47 0.55
CA GLU A 13 -13.68 7.23 1.00
C GLU A 13 -13.42 7.02 2.49
N TYR A 14 -14.46 6.63 3.23
CA TYR A 14 -14.29 6.25 4.63
C TYR A 14 -13.91 4.78 4.74
N VAL A 15 -12.88 4.51 5.52
CA VAL A 15 -12.44 3.16 5.86
C VAL A 15 -12.60 2.98 7.36
N GLU A 16 -13.40 2.01 7.77
CA GLU A 16 -13.53 1.63 9.17
C GLU A 16 -12.25 0.93 9.67
N LEU A 17 -11.74 1.41 10.79
CA LEU A 17 -10.60 0.86 11.52
C LEU A 17 -11.06 -0.23 12.50
N ASP A 18 -10.13 -1.05 12.98
CA ASP A 18 -10.42 -2.15 13.92
C ASP A 18 -10.95 -1.66 15.28
N ASP A 19 -10.74 -0.38 15.62
CA ASP A 19 -11.28 0.28 16.82
C ASP A 19 -12.66 0.94 16.58
N GLY A 20 -13.26 0.73 15.41
CA GLY A 20 -14.55 1.29 14.99
C GLY A 20 -14.49 2.76 14.58
N THR A 21 -13.30 3.37 14.51
CA THR A 21 -13.14 4.74 14.01
C THR A 21 -13.09 4.77 12.49
N MET A 22 -13.48 5.91 11.90
CA MET A 22 -13.49 6.09 10.45
C MET A 22 -12.27 6.89 10.01
N PHE A 23 -11.46 6.30 9.13
CA PHE A 23 -10.34 6.96 8.47
C PHE A 23 -10.76 7.47 7.10
N LEU A 24 -10.60 8.77 6.85
CA LEU A 24 -10.92 9.38 5.56
C LEU A 24 -9.73 9.25 4.61
N VAL A 25 -9.92 8.56 3.50
CA VAL A 25 -8.91 8.33 2.46
C VAL A 25 -9.18 9.24 1.29
N ASP A 26 -8.19 10.03 0.86
CA ASP A 26 -8.18 10.65 -0.46
C ASP A 26 -7.87 9.58 -1.52
N ARG A 27 -8.80 9.33 -2.43
CA ARG A 27 -8.69 8.30 -3.47
C ARG A 27 -7.60 8.59 -4.49
N ASP A 28 -7.33 9.84 -4.79
CA ASP A 28 -6.28 10.20 -5.75
C ASP A 28 -4.91 10.03 -5.13
N GLN A 29 -4.76 10.43 -3.86
CA GLN A 29 -3.55 10.15 -3.09
C GLN A 29 -3.32 8.64 -2.96
N TYR A 30 -4.35 7.87 -2.60
CA TYR A 30 -4.28 6.41 -2.50
C TYR A 30 -3.81 5.77 -3.80
N ARG A 31 -4.42 6.15 -4.94
CA ARG A 31 -4.02 5.63 -6.26
C ARG A 31 -2.58 6.00 -6.61
N ALA A 32 -2.16 7.22 -6.31
CA ALA A 32 -0.80 7.68 -6.55
C ALA A 32 0.22 6.89 -5.72
N GLU A 33 -0.06 6.62 -4.44
CA GLU A 33 0.80 5.84 -3.55
C GLU A 33 0.87 4.37 -3.98
N VAL A 34 -0.25 3.76 -4.34
CA VAL A 34 -0.30 2.39 -4.90
C VAL A 34 0.53 2.31 -6.18
N ALA A 35 0.34 3.23 -7.12
CA ALA A 35 1.08 3.25 -8.38
C ALA A 35 2.59 3.47 -8.16
N SER A 36 2.96 4.35 -7.23
CA SER A 36 4.36 4.65 -6.89
C SER A 36 5.07 3.41 -6.34
N LEU A 37 4.46 2.74 -5.35
CA LEU A 37 5.00 1.52 -4.74
C LEU A 37 5.07 0.36 -5.73
N PHE A 38 3.99 0.14 -6.49
CA PHE A 38 3.95 -0.90 -7.52
C PHE A 38 5.02 -0.66 -8.59
N GLY A 39 5.16 0.58 -9.07
CA GLY A 39 6.20 0.97 -10.02
C GLY A 39 7.59 0.62 -9.54
N LYS A 40 7.88 0.86 -8.25
CA LYS A 40 9.16 0.48 -7.63
C LYS A 40 9.36 -1.03 -7.53
N LEU A 41 8.31 -1.82 -7.37
CA LEU A 41 8.46 -3.28 -7.39
C LEU A 41 8.84 -3.82 -8.78
N ILE A 42 8.44 -3.13 -9.87
CA ILE A 42 8.56 -3.67 -11.23
C ILE A 42 9.62 -3.00 -12.11
N THR A 43 10.06 -1.79 -11.79
CA THR A 43 11.01 -1.01 -12.64
C THR A 43 12.43 -0.97 -12.10
N LEU A 44 12.67 -1.48 -10.88
CA LEU A 44 13.95 -1.28 -10.20
C LEU A 44 15.02 -2.28 -10.62
N GLY A 45 16.21 -1.75 -10.89
CA GLY A 45 17.44 -2.54 -11.03
C GLY A 45 17.82 -3.24 -9.72
N PRO A 46 18.73 -4.22 -9.77
CA PRO A 46 19.09 -5.05 -8.61
C PRO A 46 19.59 -4.27 -7.38
N ASP A 47 20.11 -3.05 -7.57
CA ASP A 47 20.65 -2.20 -6.52
C ASP A 47 19.57 -1.44 -5.71
N GLN A 48 18.31 -1.45 -6.15
CA GLN A 48 17.22 -0.70 -5.50
C GLN A 48 16.14 -1.59 -4.90
N LYS A 49 16.48 -2.83 -4.55
CA LYS A 49 15.58 -3.83 -3.95
C LYS A 49 14.81 -3.35 -2.71
N ASP A 50 15.34 -2.35 -1.99
CA ASP A 50 14.74 -1.84 -0.76
C ASP A 50 13.85 -0.61 -0.97
N ALA A 51 13.75 -0.05 -2.18
CA ALA A 51 13.08 1.24 -2.37
C ALA A 51 11.56 1.19 -2.12
N ALA A 52 10.88 0.13 -2.57
CA ALA A 52 9.45 -0.07 -2.28
C ALA A 52 9.22 -0.30 -0.78
N ALA A 53 10.11 -1.05 -0.12
CA ALA A 53 10.04 -1.29 1.32
C ALA A 53 10.28 -0.01 2.13
N HIS A 54 11.23 0.81 1.71
CA HIS A 54 11.51 2.11 2.31
C HIS A 54 10.32 3.07 2.18
N GLU A 55 9.74 3.17 0.98
CA GLU A 55 8.56 4.02 0.75
C GLU A 55 7.35 3.54 1.55
N LEU A 56 7.15 2.24 1.71
CA LEU A 56 6.11 1.70 2.59
C LEU A 56 6.34 2.12 4.06
N GLY A 57 7.59 2.09 4.52
CA GLY A 57 7.97 2.60 5.83
C GLY A 57 7.66 4.09 5.99
N MET A 58 7.99 4.90 4.98
CA MET A 58 7.69 6.33 4.96
C MET A 58 6.19 6.60 4.92
N LEU A 59 5.41 5.80 4.20
CA LEU A 59 3.96 5.88 4.16
C LEU A 59 3.37 5.72 5.57
N ARG A 60 3.86 4.74 6.35
CA ARG A 60 3.43 4.54 7.74
C ARG A 60 3.75 5.75 8.63
N VAL A 61 4.92 6.36 8.45
CA VAL A 61 5.34 7.55 9.21
C VAL A 61 4.48 8.75 8.84
N ASN A 62 4.29 9.01 7.55
CA ASN A 62 3.58 10.19 7.04
C ASN A 62 2.07 10.14 7.30
N SER A 63 1.45 8.98 7.07
CA SER A 63 0.00 8.82 7.27
C SER A 63 -0.38 8.66 8.74
N GLY A 64 0.55 8.26 9.60
CA GLY A 64 0.25 7.92 11.00
C GLY A 64 -0.66 6.68 11.17
N SER A 65 -1.08 6.02 10.08
CA SER A 65 -2.10 4.98 10.07
C SER A 65 -1.55 3.65 9.56
N ALA A 66 -1.51 2.65 10.44
CA ALA A 66 -1.13 1.28 10.05
C ALA A 66 -2.17 0.65 9.12
N ARG A 67 -3.46 0.97 9.32
CA ARG A 67 -4.56 0.48 8.48
C ARG A 67 -4.49 1.04 7.07
N TYR A 68 -4.23 2.32 6.92
CA TYR A 68 -4.07 2.93 5.59
C TYR A 68 -2.88 2.29 4.85
N CYS A 69 -1.76 2.12 5.54
CA CYS A 69 -0.59 1.41 5.02
C CYS A 69 -0.93 -0.04 4.61
N GLN A 70 -1.80 -0.72 5.35
CA GLN A 70 -2.28 -2.07 5.02
C GLN A 70 -3.12 -2.08 3.73
N LEU A 71 -4.05 -1.13 3.57
CA LEU A 71 -4.87 -1.03 2.36
C LEU A 71 -4.02 -0.81 1.11
N VAL A 72 -3.07 0.12 1.19
CA VAL A 72 -2.12 0.37 0.09
C VAL A 72 -1.29 -0.87 -0.20
N ALA A 73 -0.74 -1.51 0.84
CA ALA A 73 0.11 -2.68 0.66
C ALA A 73 -0.61 -3.89 0.06
N MET A 74 -1.86 -4.14 0.48
CA MET A 74 -2.67 -5.23 -0.06
C MET A 74 -2.99 -5.02 -1.54
N GLU A 75 -3.32 -3.78 -1.94
CA GLU A 75 -3.59 -3.48 -3.34
C GLU A 75 -2.33 -3.57 -4.20
N VAL A 76 -1.19 -3.07 -3.70
CA VAL A 76 0.12 -3.24 -4.35
C VAL A 76 0.44 -4.73 -4.53
N ALA A 77 0.23 -5.56 -3.51
CA ALA A 77 0.44 -7.01 -3.59
C ALA A 77 -0.47 -7.67 -4.64
N ARG A 78 -1.75 -7.28 -4.69
CA ARG A 78 -2.72 -7.76 -5.70
C ARG A 78 -2.25 -7.45 -7.12
N LEU A 79 -1.85 -6.19 -7.38
CA LEU A 79 -1.33 -5.75 -8.67
C LEU A 79 -0.02 -6.46 -9.03
N PHE A 80 0.87 -6.62 -8.05
CA PHE A 80 2.14 -7.33 -8.22
C PHE A 80 1.93 -8.79 -8.59
N SER A 81 1.05 -9.52 -7.90
CA SER A 81 0.72 -10.90 -8.24
C SER A 81 0.15 -11.01 -9.65
N ALA A 82 -0.76 -10.11 -10.04
CA ALA A 82 -1.28 -10.07 -11.40
C ALA A 82 -0.16 -9.84 -12.43
N TYR A 83 0.73 -8.89 -12.16
CA TYR A 83 1.85 -8.56 -13.04
C TYR A 83 2.85 -9.71 -13.20
N VAL A 84 3.19 -10.43 -12.12
CA VAL A 84 4.09 -11.60 -12.15
C VAL A 84 3.53 -12.72 -13.03
N LEU A 85 2.21 -12.85 -13.10
CA LEU A 85 1.53 -13.88 -13.90
C LEU A 85 1.33 -13.50 -15.37
N MET A 86 1.63 -12.25 -15.77
CA MET A 86 1.55 -11.81 -17.16
C MET A 86 2.83 -12.17 -17.92
N ASP A 87 2.70 -12.58 -19.18
CA ASP A 87 3.84 -12.85 -20.07
C ASP A 87 4.42 -11.54 -20.61
N ALA A 88 5.39 -10.97 -19.88
CA ALA A 88 6.05 -9.72 -20.23
C ALA A 88 7.55 -9.93 -20.51
N PRO A 89 8.00 -9.80 -21.78
CA PRO A 89 9.38 -10.13 -22.17
C PRO A 89 10.47 -9.21 -21.59
N THR A 90 10.08 -8.06 -21.02
CA THR A 90 10.99 -7.08 -20.40
C THR A 90 11.06 -7.19 -18.87
N PHE A 91 10.41 -8.20 -18.29
CA PHE A 91 10.21 -8.32 -16.86
C PHE A 91 11.35 -9.09 -16.17
N ASN A 92 12.09 -8.42 -15.28
CA ASN A 92 13.06 -9.09 -14.41
C ASN A 92 12.36 -9.66 -13.17
N ILE A 93 11.72 -10.82 -13.33
CA ILE A 93 10.92 -11.48 -12.29
C ILE A 93 11.72 -11.64 -10.99
N LYS A 94 13.00 -12.04 -11.10
CA LYS A 94 13.84 -12.31 -9.94
C LYS A 94 14.11 -11.05 -9.12
N ALA A 95 14.44 -9.93 -9.76
CA ALA A 95 14.67 -8.67 -9.06
C ALA A 95 13.39 -8.18 -8.35
N SER A 96 12.26 -8.26 -9.05
CA SER A 96 10.95 -7.88 -8.53
C SER A 96 10.50 -8.75 -7.36
N LEU A 97 10.71 -10.07 -7.40
CA LEU A 97 10.41 -10.96 -6.27
C LEU A 97 11.27 -10.64 -5.04
N ASN A 98 12.57 -10.33 -5.23
CA ASN A 98 13.43 -9.92 -4.13
C ASN A 98 12.99 -8.59 -3.51
N ALA A 99 12.57 -7.62 -4.33
CA ALA A 99 12.02 -6.35 -3.84
C ALA A 99 10.70 -6.57 -3.10
N PHE A 100 9.85 -7.46 -3.61
CA PHE A 100 8.59 -7.82 -2.96
C PHE A 100 8.82 -8.53 -1.62
N GLU A 101 9.81 -9.41 -1.51
CA GLU A 101 10.21 -10.03 -0.23
C GLU A 101 10.53 -8.96 0.82
N ARG A 102 11.37 -7.98 0.49
CA ARG A 102 11.72 -6.85 1.38
C ARG A 102 10.50 -6.02 1.75
N PHE A 103 9.65 -5.74 0.78
CA PHE A 103 8.38 -5.05 0.98
C PHE A 103 7.50 -5.80 1.99
N THR A 104 7.34 -7.12 1.83
CA THR A 104 6.52 -7.93 2.76
C THR A 104 7.09 -7.99 4.17
N PHE A 105 8.43 -7.95 4.32
CA PHE A 105 9.07 -7.88 5.63
C PHE A 105 8.69 -6.60 6.37
N VAL A 106 8.84 -5.44 5.71
CA VAL A 106 8.47 -4.15 6.30
C VAL A 106 6.97 -4.07 6.59
N TYR A 107 6.11 -4.55 5.67
CA TYR A 107 4.68 -4.65 5.89
C TYR A 107 4.34 -5.38 7.20
N ARG A 108 4.95 -6.54 7.45
CA ARG A 108 4.72 -7.33 8.68
C ARG A 108 5.21 -6.63 9.94
N THR A 109 6.18 -5.74 9.85
CA THR A 109 6.61 -4.89 10.97
C THR A 109 5.60 -3.76 11.25
N ILE A 110 4.98 -3.22 10.21
CA ILE A 110 4.00 -2.12 10.31
C ILE A 110 2.64 -2.62 10.81
N ALA A 111 2.21 -3.78 10.32
CA ALA A 111 0.96 -4.45 10.68
C ALA A 111 1.32 -5.83 11.26
N PRO A 112 1.82 -5.90 12.51
CA PRO A 112 2.06 -7.19 13.16
C PRO A 112 0.75 -7.99 13.19
N PRO A 113 0.80 -9.31 13.01
CA PRO A 113 -0.40 -10.13 13.10
C PRO A 113 -1.08 -9.86 14.44
N VAL A 114 -2.37 -9.52 14.39
CA VAL A 114 -3.20 -9.40 15.59
C VAL A 114 -3.05 -10.73 16.31
N SER A 115 -2.59 -10.70 17.58
CA SER A 115 -2.55 -11.90 18.41
C SER A 115 -3.92 -12.56 18.31
N GLN A 116 -3.97 -13.74 17.70
CA GLN A 116 -5.15 -14.58 17.83
C GLN A 116 -5.17 -14.99 19.31
N GLU A 117 -5.97 -14.28 20.12
CA GLU A 117 -6.30 -14.83 21.43
C GLU A 117 -6.95 -16.20 21.19
N PRO A 118 -6.51 -17.25 21.92
CA PRO A 118 -7.01 -18.61 21.75
C PRO A 118 -8.47 -18.76 22.15
#